data_AF-A0A432L9H6-F1
#
_entry.id   AF-A0A432L9H6-F1
#
_cell.length_a   1.000
_cell.length_b   1.000
_cell.length_c   1.000
_cell.angle_alpha   90.00
_cell.angle_beta   90.00
_cell.angle_gamma   90.00
#
_symmetry.space_group_name_H-M   'P 1'
#
loop_
_entity.id
_entity.type
_entity.pdbx_description
1 polymer ?
#
loop_
_entity_poly.entity_id
_entity_poly.type
_entity_poly.pdbx_seq_one_letter_code
_entity_poly.pdbx_strand_id
1 'polypeptide(L)'
;MNKSETIIELLGEGGSITLHGLQVNNEWFFTLNRNELTLKESLDEDVSLYLSNSGYVKGFQAGIELLDQYPWTRLHPENINPHFAKDLYKEVTKRISERDRNRLSTWKKALEIAIKESELKIERPNLFHFATSELSQDAFLCWLMSWAHQDYQAIDKKLHVVAVDFIKEIFTLHNKFAPTIESIQIRQQFKGLDILVIINDEYAILIEDKTYTQDHSNQLIRYRAEIETAYPNLIQLPIYYKITDQGSYSSVKSAGYIPFNRRKALKVLEDGIHNGVQDTIFIDYYNHLKKIENEVTSFWNTPIESWRALAWQGFYLELQKELPGDWDYVSNASGGFWGFWWDSSKEHYYYLQLEQTKLCIKIDATNAENKAKVRNEAMEKVLSESKEQDLFLQRPARLGNGRTMTIAQRMDYIQTTEDGLIDMEKTIAELKKY
;
A
#
# COMPACT_ATOMS: atom_id res chain seq x y z
N MET A 1 13.08 -20.11 -2.16
CA MET A 1 14.40 -19.75 -1.59
C MET A 1 14.58 -18.27 -1.85
N ASN A 2 14.53 -17.44 -0.81
CA ASN A 2 14.71 -16.00 -0.98
C ASN A 2 16.14 -15.77 -1.47
N LYS A 3 16.28 -15.14 -2.64
CA LYS A 3 17.59 -14.89 -3.24
C LYS A 3 18.17 -13.66 -2.55
N SER A 4 19.37 -13.80 -2.02
CA SER A 4 20.10 -12.64 -1.49
C SER A 4 20.55 -11.75 -2.65
N GLU A 5 20.38 -10.44 -2.47
CA GLU A 5 20.78 -9.40 -3.42
C GLU A 5 22.03 -8.68 -2.93
N THR A 6 22.93 -8.31 -3.84
CA THR A 6 24.01 -7.38 -3.50
C THR A 6 23.43 -5.98 -3.34
N ILE A 7 23.65 -5.35 -2.20
CA ILE A 7 23.20 -3.99 -1.89
C ILE A 7 24.29 -2.99 -2.26
N ILE A 8 25.51 -3.26 -1.81
CA ILE A 8 26.69 -2.53 -2.21
C ILE A 8 27.91 -3.43 -2.16
N GLU A 9 28.76 -3.36 -3.18
CA GLU A 9 30.07 -3.99 -3.26
C GLU A 9 31.16 -2.93 -3.32
N LEU A 10 32.15 -3.08 -2.44
CA LEU A 10 33.22 -2.12 -2.25
C LEU A 10 34.58 -2.79 -2.41
N LEU A 11 35.43 -2.24 -3.27
CA LEU A 11 36.76 -2.75 -3.55
C LEU A 11 37.84 -1.95 -2.83
N GLY A 12 38.83 -2.67 -2.32
CA GLY A 12 40.07 -2.14 -1.76
C GLY A 12 41.28 -2.98 -2.18
N GLU A 13 42.47 -2.56 -1.79
CA GLU A 13 43.73 -3.23 -2.19
C GLU A 13 43.81 -4.70 -1.74
N GLY A 14 43.15 -5.04 -0.63
CA GLY A 14 43.11 -6.40 -0.08
C GLY A 14 41.94 -7.26 -0.55
N GLY A 15 41.02 -6.74 -1.35
CA GLY A 15 39.87 -7.48 -1.87
C GLY A 15 38.57 -6.68 -1.81
N SER A 16 37.48 -7.26 -1.30
CA SER A 16 36.16 -6.62 -1.26
C SER A 16 35.41 -6.77 0.05
N ILE A 17 34.53 -5.79 0.29
CA ILE A 17 33.48 -5.85 1.31
C ILE A 17 32.15 -5.68 0.60
N THR A 18 31.23 -6.62 0.80
CA THR A 18 29.93 -6.65 0.13
C THR A 18 28.83 -6.74 1.16
N LEU A 19 27.94 -5.76 1.17
CA LEU A 19 26.70 -5.83 1.93
C LEU A 19 25.64 -6.52 1.08
N HIS A 20 25.09 -7.60 1.60
CA HIS A 20 24.00 -8.34 0.98
C HIS A 20 22.70 -8.12 1.73
N GLY A 21 21.59 -8.10 0.99
CA GLY A 21 20.24 -7.94 1.49
C GLY A 21 19.43 -9.20 1.20
N LEU A 22 18.52 -9.54 2.10
CA LEU A 22 17.57 -10.61 1.97
C LEU A 22 16.21 -10.09 2.43
N GLN A 23 15.24 -10.07 1.53
CA GLN A 23 13.88 -9.70 1.89
C GLN A 23 13.11 -10.93 2.37
N VAL A 24 12.52 -10.85 3.56
CA VAL A 24 11.68 -11.89 4.15
C VAL A 24 10.45 -11.21 4.75
N ASN A 25 9.25 -11.58 4.30
CA ASN A 25 7.97 -11.03 4.80
C ASN A 25 7.91 -9.48 4.79
N ASN A 26 8.36 -8.85 3.69
CA ASN A 26 8.50 -7.39 3.54
C ASN A 26 9.49 -6.72 4.52
N GLU A 27 10.27 -7.48 5.27
CA GLU A 27 11.36 -6.98 6.10
C GLU A 27 12.71 -7.29 5.45
N TRP A 28 13.62 -6.32 5.48
CA TRP A 28 14.97 -6.50 4.97
C TRP A 28 15.93 -6.94 6.08
N PHE A 29 16.68 -7.99 5.80
CA PHE A 29 17.79 -8.47 6.60
C PHE A 29 19.09 -8.31 5.82
N PHE A 30 20.16 -7.89 6.49
CA PHE A 30 21.43 -7.57 5.86
C PHE A 30 22.55 -8.41 6.46
N THR A 31 23.51 -8.79 5.63
CA THR A 31 24.73 -9.47 6.08
C THR A 31 25.93 -8.92 5.33
N LEU A 32 27.07 -8.88 5.99
CA LEU A 32 28.31 -8.35 5.44
C LEU A 32 29.25 -9.49 5.09
N ASN A 33 29.61 -9.60 3.82
CA ASN A 33 30.67 -10.48 3.36
C ASN A 33 31.98 -9.71 3.18
N ARG A 34 33.06 -10.26 3.69
CA ARG A 34 34.43 -9.78 3.43
C ARG A 34 35.19 -10.84 2.67
N ASN A 35 35.84 -10.45 1.59
CA ASN A 35 36.70 -11.29 0.77
C ASN A 35 38.08 -10.66 0.66
N GLU A 36 39.07 -11.25 1.32
CA GLU A 36 40.46 -10.79 1.35
C GLU A 36 41.41 -11.72 0.59
N LEU A 37 40.90 -12.54 -0.33
CA LEU A 37 41.69 -13.58 -0.99
C LEU A 37 42.88 -13.05 -1.78
N THR A 38 42.89 -11.76 -2.13
CA THR A 38 44.02 -11.13 -2.82
C THR A 38 45.25 -10.94 -1.92
N LEU A 39 45.09 -11.08 -0.59
CA LEU A 39 46.18 -11.04 0.39
C LEU A 39 46.84 -12.40 0.64
N LYS A 40 46.36 -13.46 -0.03
CA LYS A 40 46.92 -14.81 0.09
C LYS A 40 48.32 -14.85 -0.55
N GLU A 41 49.34 -15.20 0.22
CA GLU A 41 50.74 -15.20 -0.22
C GLU A 41 51.19 -16.56 -0.77
N SER A 42 50.49 -17.64 -0.40
CA SER A 42 50.80 -19.02 -0.81
C SER A 42 49.54 -19.83 -1.09
N LEU A 43 49.57 -20.73 -2.08
CA LEU A 43 48.44 -21.59 -2.46
C LEU A 43 47.95 -22.51 -1.33
N ASP A 44 48.82 -22.85 -0.38
CA ASP A 44 48.52 -23.77 0.73
C ASP A 44 47.80 -23.11 1.93
N GLU A 45 47.65 -21.79 1.95
CA GLU A 45 46.94 -21.08 3.02
C GLU A 45 45.43 -21.36 2.99
N ASP A 46 44.83 -21.56 4.16
CA ASP A 46 43.40 -21.82 4.29
C ASP A 46 42.57 -20.61 3.84
N VAL A 47 41.75 -20.82 2.81
CA VAL A 47 40.87 -19.81 2.19
C VAL A 47 39.88 -19.23 3.21
N SER A 48 39.46 -20.00 4.21
CA SER A 48 38.52 -19.56 5.23
C SER A 48 39.05 -18.43 6.13
N LEU A 49 40.38 -18.24 6.19
CA LEU A 49 41.00 -17.14 6.93
C LEU A 49 40.77 -15.76 6.27
N TYR A 50 40.53 -15.76 4.96
CA TYR A 50 40.36 -14.55 4.14
C TYR A 50 38.90 -14.26 3.81
N LEU A 51 37.98 -15.16 4.18
CA LEU A 51 36.56 -15.02 3.93
C LEU A 51 35.83 -14.92 5.26
N SER A 52 35.01 -13.88 5.42
CA SER A 52 34.14 -13.79 6.59
C SER A 52 32.73 -13.34 6.20
N ASN A 53 31.76 -13.81 6.98
CA ASN A 53 30.37 -13.38 6.89
C ASN A 53 29.90 -12.96 8.28
N SER A 54 29.24 -11.82 8.39
CA SER A 54 28.52 -11.49 9.61
C SER A 54 27.28 -12.38 9.76
N GLY A 55 26.62 -12.28 10.92
CA GLY A 55 25.23 -12.70 11.02
C GLY A 55 24.30 -11.72 10.29
N TYR A 56 23.04 -12.13 10.10
CA TYR A 56 22.01 -11.24 9.58
C TYR A 56 21.56 -10.24 10.64
N VAL A 57 21.42 -8.97 10.23
CA VAL A 57 20.84 -7.89 11.03
C VAL A 57 19.57 -7.37 10.36
N LYS A 58 18.58 -6.97 11.15
CA LYS A 58 17.29 -6.49 10.65
C LYS A 58 17.33 -4.99 10.41
N GLY A 59 16.89 -4.56 9.23
CA GLY A 59 16.75 -3.15 8.86
C GLY A 59 18.01 -2.56 8.24
N PHE A 60 17.81 -1.61 7.33
CA PHE A 60 18.89 -1.01 6.53
C PHE A 60 19.94 -0.32 7.40
N GLN A 61 19.52 0.44 8.41
CA GLN A 61 20.45 1.14 9.29
C GLN A 61 21.40 0.18 10.02
N ALA A 62 20.91 -0.94 10.52
CA ALA A 62 21.75 -1.96 11.15
C ALA A 62 22.73 -2.58 10.14
N GLY A 63 22.31 -2.74 8.87
CA GLY A 63 23.20 -3.15 7.78
C GLY A 63 24.33 -2.16 7.53
N ILE A 64 24.04 -0.84 7.60
CA ILE A 64 25.06 0.21 7.50
C ILE A 64 26.01 0.20 8.71
N GLU A 65 25.50 -0.09 9.91
CA GLU A 65 26.34 -0.25 11.10
C GLU A 65 27.34 -1.42 10.97
N LEU A 66 27.02 -2.47 10.20
CA LEU A 66 28.00 -3.51 9.85
C LEU A 66 29.14 -2.94 9.00
N LEU A 67 28.81 -2.08 8.02
CA LEU A 67 29.80 -1.41 7.19
C LEU A 67 30.67 -0.44 8.00
N ASP A 68 30.09 0.27 8.97
CA ASP A 68 30.78 1.26 9.82
C ASP A 68 31.89 0.68 10.71
N GLN A 69 31.94 -0.66 10.84
CA GLN A 69 33.09 -1.36 11.44
C GLN A 69 34.37 -1.22 10.60
N TYR A 70 34.23 -0.77 9.35
CA TYR A 70 35.31 -0.58 8.39
C TYR A 70 35.29 0.86 7.84
N PRO A 71 36.42 1.37 7.33
CA PRO A 71 36.45 2.68 6.66
C PRO A 71 35.86 2.60 5.24
N TRP A 72 34.66 2.04 5.11
CA TRP A 72 34.04 1.63 3.85
C TRP A 72 33.82 2.78 2.86
N THR A 73 33.61 4.00 3.35
CA THR A 73 33.50 5.21 2.52
C THR A 73 34.82 5.59 1.84
N ARG A 74 35.94 4.99 2.25
CA ARG A 74 37.25 5.13 1.60
C ARG A 74 37.48 4.14 0.46
N LEU A 75 36.64 3.11 0.36
CA LEU A 75 36.74 2.08 -0.67
C LEU A 75 36.06 2.53 -1.98
N HIS A 76 36.36 1.83 -3.07
CA HIS A 76 35.76 2.10 -4.37
C HIS A 76 34.41 1.39 -4.50
N PRO A 77 33.29 2.11 -4.73
CA PRO A 77 32.02 1.47 -5.02
C PRO A 77 32.03 0.85 -6.41
N GLU A 78 31.97 -0.48 -6.48
CA GLU A 78 31.95 -1.24 -7.73
C GLU A 78 30.51 -1.52 -8.19
N ASN A 79 29.66 -1.96 -7.27
CA ASN A 79 28.26 -2.26 -7.53
C ASN A 79 27.38 -1.62 -6.47
N ILE A 80 26.32 -0.94 -6.90
CA ILE A 80 25.33 -0.31 -6.02
C ILE A 80 23.95 -0.74 -6.49
N ASN A 81 23.18 -1.33 -5.58
CA ASN A 81 21.80 -1.66 -5.86
C ASN A 81 20.98 -0.37 -6.05
N PRO A 82 20.34 -0.18 -7.22
CA PRO A 82 19.59 1.04 -7.50
C PRO A 82 18.46 1.33 -6.49
N HIS A 83 17.85 0.29 -5.91
CA HIS A 83 16.80 0.43 -4.90
C HIS A 83 17.30 1.16 -3.65
N PHE A 84 18.57 0.96 -3.29
CA PHE A 84 19.20 1.53 -2.09
C PHE A 84 20.06 2.76 -2.39
N ALA A 85 20.21 3.16 -3.66
CA ALA A 85 21.15 4.21 -4.04
C ALA A 85 20.85 5.56 -3.37
N LYS A 86 19.57 5.93 -3.21
CA LYS A 86 19.20 7.19 -2.53
C LYS A 86 19.51 7.16 -1.03
N ASP A 87 19.29 6.03 -0.36
CA ASP A 87 19.58 5.90 1.07
C ASP A 87 21.08 5.78 1.33
N LEU A 88 21.81 5.05 0.49
CA LEU A 88 23.28 5.01 0.50
C LEU A 88 23.88 6.40 0.27
N TYR A 89 23.29 7.22 -0.60
CA TYR A 89 23.72 8.60 -0.80
C TYR A 89 23.64 9.41 0.50
N LYS A 90 22.53 9.30 1.25
CA LYS A 90 22.38 9.97 2.55
C LYS A 90 23.43 9.48 3.56
N GLU A 91 23.70 8.18 3.60
CA GLU A 91 24.66 7.62 4.57
C GLU A 91 26.11 7.98 4.23
N VAL A 92 26.46 8.07 2.94
CA VAL A 92 27.79 8.49 2.47
C VAL A 92 28.02 9.97 2.76
N THR A 93 27.05 10.85 2.48
CA THR A 93 27.19 12.30 2.72
C THR A 93 27.30 12.65 4.20
N LYS A 94 26.69 11.87 5.10
CA LYS A 94 26.88 12.00 6.55
C LYS A 94 28.31 11.69 7.00
N ARG A 95 29.02 10.80 6.30
CA ARG A 95 30.32 10.23 6.73
C ARG A 95 31.54 10.84 6.04
N ILE A 96 31.39 11.38 4.84
CA ILE A 96 32.49 12.01 4.10
C ILE A 96 32.50 13.52 4.37
N SER A 97 33.61 14.01 4.93
CA SER A 97 33.84 15.44 5.13
C SER A 97 33.92 16.20 3.79
N GLU A 98 33.45 17.44 3.74
CA GLU A 98 33.64 18.36 2.61
C GLU A 98 35.12 18.58 2.23
N ARG A 99 36.05 18.28 3.14
CA ARG A 99 37.50 18.36 2.87
C ARG A 99 38.00 17.23 1.96
N ASP A 100 37.26 16.13 1.83
CA ASP A 100 37.53 14.97 0.98
C ASP A 100 36.79 15.04 -0.37
N ARG A 101 36.85 16.20 -1.05
CA ARG A 101 36.03 16.48 -2.26
C ARG A 101 36.15 15.44 -3.37
N ASN A 102 37.36 14.95 -3.63
CA ASN A 102 37.60 13.97 -4.70
C ASN A 102 36.86 12.66 -4.43
N ARG A 103 36.86 12.20 -3.19
CA ARG A 103 36.21 10.96 -2.77
C ARG A 103 34.69 11.12 -2.75
N LEU A 104 34.20 12.25 -2.24
CA LEU A 104 32.77 12.57 -2.34
C LEU A 104 32.33 12.61 -3.81
N SER A 105 33.13 13.16 -4.72
CA SER A 105 32.83 13.19 -6.16
C SER A 105 32.78 11.80 -6.78
N THR A 106 33.68 10.88 -6.42
CA THR A 106 33.65 9.48 -6.89
C THR A 106 32.36 8.79 -6.46
N TRP A 107 32.00 8.92 -5.19
CA TRP A 107 30.77 8.35 -4.65
C TRP A 107 29.51 8.94 -5.30
N LYS A 108 29.45 10.27 -5.43
CA LYS A 108 28.33 10.94 -6.10
C LYS A 108 28.14 10.41 -7.52
N LYS A 109 29.22 10.26 -8.29
CA LYS A 109 29.16 9.73 -9.65
C LYS A 109 28.63 8.29 -9.69
N ALA A 110 29.11 7.40 -8.83
CA ALA A 110 28.65 6.01 -8.78
C ALA A 110 27.17 5.91 -8.38
N LEU A 111 26.75 6.68 -7.39
CA LEU A 111 25.36 6.75 -6.93
C LEU A 111 24.43 7.36 -8.00
N GLU A 112 24.87 8.41 -8.69
CA GLU A 112 24.13 8.99 -9.82
C GLU A 112 23.97 8.01 -10.98
N ILE A 113 24.99 7.20 -11.27
CA ILE A 113 24.89 6.14 -12.29
C ILE A 113 23.87 5.10 -11.85
N ALA A 114 23.95 4.57 -10.62
CA ALA A 114 23.00 3.59 -10.11
C ALA A 114 21.55 4.13 -10.10
N ILE A 115 21.36 5.39 -9.72
CA ILE A 115 20.05 6.08 -9.79
C ILE A 115 19.57 6.18 -11.24
N LYS A 116 20.43 6.63 -12.16
CA LYS A 116 20.09 6.67 -13.59
C LYS A 116 19.80 5.29 -14.17
N GLU A 117 20.49 4.25 -13.74
CA GLU A 117 20.24 2.87 -14.18
C GLU A 117 18.88 2.36 -13.70
N SER A 118 18.43 2.71 -12.48
CA SER A 118 17.03 2.48 -12.10
C SER A 118 16.04 3.27 -12.94
N GLU A 119 16.35 4.53 -13.26
CA GLU A 119 15.47 5.42 -14.03
C GLU A 119 15.41 5.04 -15.53
N LEU A 120 16.48 4.42 -16.06
CA LEU A 120 16.61 3.95 -17.44
C LEU A 120 16.17 2.50 -17.63
N LYS A 121 15.76 1.81 -16.57
CA LYS A 121 15.19 0.48 -16.67
C LYS A 121 13.84 0.63 -17.38
N ILE A 122 13.83 0.40 -18.69
CA ILE A 122 12.61 0.40 -19.49
C ILE A 122 11.69 -0.65 -18.85
N GLU A 123 10.66 -0.17 -18.16
CA GLU A 123 9.63 -1.06 -17.64
C GLU A 123 9.00 -1.77 -18.84
N ARG A 124 8.97 -3.10 -18.77
CA ARG A 124 8.24 -3.88 -19.76
C ARG A 124 6.78 -3.38 -19.77
N PRO A 125 6.15 -3.20 -20.94
CA PRO A 125 4.73 -2.88 -20.99
C PRO A 125 3.93 -3.88 -20.15
N ASN A 126 3.01 -3.36 -19.34
CA ASN A 126 2.15 -4.16 -18.48
C ASN A 126 0.72 -4.20 -19.07
N LEU A 127 0.16 -5.40 -19.26
CA LEU A 127 -1.17 -5.56 -19.83
C LEU A 127 -2.26 -4.77 -19.08
N PHE A 128 -2.23 -4.80 -17.74
CA PHE A 128 -3.20 -4.15 -16.86
C PHE A 128 -2.96 -2.66 -16.69
N HIS A 129 -1.94 -2.09 -17.35
CA HIS A 129 -1.89 -0.65 -17.55
C HIS A 129 -2.99 -0.15 -18.49
N PHE A 130 -3.37 -0.97 -19.47
CA PHE A 130 -4.41 -0.66 -20.45
C PHE A 130 -5.74 -1.35 -20.12
N ALA A 131 -5.68 -2.54 -19.51
CA ALA A 131 -6.84 -3.28 -19.05
C ALA A 131 -7.13 -2.91 -17.58
N THR A 132 -7.76 -1.75 -17.36
CA THR A 132 -8.02 -1.20 -16.01
C THR A 132 -9.48 -1.34 -15.55
N SER A 133 -10.32 -2.05 -16.32
CA SER A 133 -11.74 -2.21 -16.00
C SER A 133 -11.98 -3.38 -15.04
N GLU A 134 -13.13 -3.38 -14.38
CA GLU A 134 -13.64 -4.53 -13.59
C GLU A 134 -13.64 -5.82 -14.44
N LEU A 135 -14.05 -5.75 -15.72
CA LEU A 135 -13.99 -6.90 -16.64
C LEU A 135 -12.59 -7.52 -16.82
N SER A 136 -11.52 -6.72 -16.81
CA SER A 136 -10.17 -7.25 -16.92
C SER A 136 -9.68 -7.90 -15.62
N GLN A 137 -10.14 -7.39 -14.48
CA GLN A 137 -9.93 -8.01 -13.19
C GLN A 137 -10.70 -9.33 -13.10
N ASP A 138 -11.96 -9.38 -13.55
CA ASP A 138 -12.75 -10.60 -13.64
C ASP A 138 -12.05 -11.70 -14.45
N ALA A 139 -11.57 -11.31 -15.64
CA ALA A 139 -10.85 -12.20 -16.53
C ALA A 139 -9.58 -12.77 -15.86
N PHE A 140 -8.83 -11.93 -15.16
CA PHE A 140 -7.65 -12.37 -14.40
C PHE A 140 -8.03 -13.36 -13.29
N LEU A 141 -9.06 -13.05 -12.49
CA LEU A 141 -9.49 -13.92 -11.39
C LEU A 141 -9.99 -15.28 -11.91
N CYS A 142 -10.79 -15.28 -13.00
CA CYS A 142 -11.21 -16.50 -13.66
C CYS A 142 -10.03 -17.30 -14.20
N TRP A 143 -9.08 -16.62 -14.85
CA TRP A 143 -7.86 -17.24 -15.37
C TRP A 143 -7.01 -17.86 -14.25
N LEU A 144 -6.78 -17.13 -13.15
CA LEU A 144 -6.03 -17.62 -12.00
C LEU A 144 -6.71 -18.86 -11.39
N MET A 145 -8.00 -18.77 -11.08
CA MET A 145 -8.73 -19.89 -10.46
C MET A 145 -8.84 -21.10 -11.38
N SER A 146 -8.81 -20.94 -12.71
CA SER A 146 -8.81 -22.06 -13.65
C SER A 146 -7.62 -22.99 -13.43
N TRP A 147 -6.46 -22.46 -13.03
CA TRP A 147 -5.26 -23.26 -12.70
C TRP A 147 -5.44 -24.17 -11.48
N ALA A 148 -6.47 -23.95 -10.65
CA ALA A 148 -6.75 -24.80 -9.50
C ALA A 148 -7.32 -26.18 -9.89
N HIS A 149 -7.78 -26.36 -11.14
CA HIS A 149 -8.21 -27.67 -11.62
C HIS A 149 -7.02 -28.65 -11.64
N GLN A 150 -7.24 -29.90 -11.19
CA GLN A 150 -6.18 -30.89 -10.98
C GLN A 150 -5.37 -31.19 -12.25
N ASP A 151 -6.02 -31.21 -13.42
CA ASP A 151 -5.38 -31.43 -14.72
C ASP A 151 -4.24 -30.45 -15.01
N TYR A 152 -4.29 -29.22 -14.48
CA TYR A 152 -3.25 -28.21 -14.72
C TYR A 152 -2.04 -28.35 -13.81
N GLN A 153 -2.10 -29.18 -12.76
CA GLN A 153 -0.97 -29.41 -11.86
C GLN A 153 0.26 -29.95 -12.60
N ALA A 154 0.06 -30.80 -13.62
CA ALA A 154 1.13 -31.35 -14.43
C ALA A 154 1.68 -30.36 -15.47
N ILE A 155 0.90 -29.33 -15.83
CA ILE A 155 1.25 -28.32 -16.84
C ILE A 155 2.08 -27.21 -16.20
N ASP A 156 1.55 -26.59 -15.15
CA ASP A 156 2.29 -25.62 -14.34
C ASP A 156 1.96 -25.80 -12.86
N LYS A 157 2.82 -26.56 -12.19
CA LYS A 157 2.68 -26.84 -10.75
C LYS A 157 2.67 -25.57 -9.91
N LYS A 158 3.39 -24.52 -10.30
CA LYS A 158 3.53 -23.31 -9.48
C LYS A 158 2.27 -22.45 -9.59
N LEU A 159 1.74 -22.27 -10.80
CA LEU A 159 0.45 -21.61 -11.01
C LEU A 159 -0.70 -22.38 -10.35
N HIS A 160 -0.68 -23.71 -10.47
CA HIS A 160 -1.67 -24.54 -9.78
C HIS A 160 -1.64 -24.33 -8.27
N VAL A 161 -0.46 -24.35 -7.64
CA VAL A 161 -0.33 -24.15 -6.19
C VAL A 161 -0.86 -22.78 -5.76
N VAL A 162 -0.47 -21.69 -6.43
CA VAL A 162 -0.95 -20.34 -6.03
C VAL A 162 -2.45 -20.16 -6.29
N ALA A 163 -3.01 -20.78 -7.33
CA ALA A 163 -4.45 -20.77 -7.58
C ALA A 163 -5.24 -21.50 -6.49
N VAL A 164 -4.74 -22.66 -6.06
CA VAL A 164 -5.30 -23.41 -4.92
C VAL A 164 -5.17 -22.59 -3.63
N ASP A 165 -4.04 -21.91 -3.41
CA ASP A 165 -3.83 -21.09 -2.22
C ASP A 165 -4.71 -19.83 -2.20
N PHE A 166 -4.98 -19.22 -3.36
CA PHE A 166 -5.99 -18.16 -3.50
C PHE A 166 -7.38 -18.64 -3.05
N ILE A 167 -7.81 -19.84 -3.49
CA ILE A 167 -9.09 -20.43 -3.07
C ILE A 167 -9.07 -20.75 -1.57
N LYS A 168 -7.97 -21.32 -1.05
CA LYS A 168 -7.84 -21.60 0.39
C LYS A 168 -7.96 -20.36 1.27
N GLU A 169 -7.43 -19.22 0.84
CA GLU A 169 -7.59 -17.96 1.57
C GLU A 169 -9.07 -17.57 1.69
N ILE A 170 -9.86 -17.79 0.63
CA ILE A 170 -11.31 -17.54 0.65
C ILE A 170 -12.00 -18.45 1.69
N PHE A 171 -11.69 -19.75 1.70
CA PHE A 171 -12.23 -20.67 2.72
C PHE A 171 -11.83 -20.26 4.14
N THR A 172 -10.58 -19.84 4.31
CA THR A 172 -10.04 -19.38 5.60
C THR A 172 -10.77 -18.15 6.11
N LEU A 173 -11.08 -17.18 5.24
CA LEU A 173 -11.88 -16.00 5.59
C LEU A 173 -13.28 -16.36 6.10
N HIS A 174 -13.85 -17.46 5.60
CA HIS A 174 -15.14 -18.00 6.04
C HIS A 174 -15.05 -18.97 7.23
N ASN A 175 -13.88 -19.07 7.87
CA ASN A 175 -13.59 -20.02 8.95
C ASN A 175 -13.89 -21.48 8.57
N LYS A 176 -13.54 -21.86 7.33
CA LYS A 176 -13.70 -23.22 6.80
C LYS A 176 -12.37 -23.78 6.36
N PHE A 177 -12.24 -25.10 6.44
CA PHE A 177 -11.15 -25.82 5.80
C PHE A 177 -11.45 -25.95 4.31
N ALA A 178 -10.48 -25.60 3.46
CA ALA A 178 -10.60 -25.84 2.04
C ALA A 178 -10.53 -27.35 1.75
N PRO A 179 -11.47 -27.90 0.97
CA PRO A 179 -11.37 -29.28 0.54
C PRO A 179 -10.25 -29.44 -0.49
N THR A 180 -9.86 -30.68 -0.77
CA THR A 180 -9.16 -30.98 -2.01
C THR A 180 -10.06 -30.61 -3.18
N ILE A 181 -9.56 -29.83 -4.14
CA ILE A 181 -10.35 -29.39 -5.30
C ILE A 181 -10.35 -30.52 -6.33
N GLU A 182 -11.42 -31.32 -6.31
CA GLU A 182 -11.64 -32.43 -7.25
C GLU A 182 -12.36 -31.94 -8.51
N SER A 183 -13.27 -30.97 -8.36
CA SER A 183 -13.93 -30.30 -9.48
C SER A 183 -14.05 -28.79 -9.23
N ILE A 184 -13.93 -28.02 -10.31
CA ILE A 184 -14.10 -26.56 -10.30
C ILE A 184 -14.85 -26.13 -11.56
N GLN A 185 -15.94 -25.37 -11.38
CA GLN A 185 -16.68 -24.73 -12.47
C GLN A 185 -16.68 -23.23 -12.26
N ILE A 186 -16.22 -22.45 -13.24
CA ILE A 186 -16.17 -20.99 -13.18
C ILE A 186 -17.19 -20.42 -14.16
N ARG A 187 -18.05 -19.51 -13.70
CA ARG A 187 -19.06 -18.82 -14.51
C ARG A 187 -18.92 -17.33 -14.31
N GLN A 188 -18.77 -16.60 -15.41
CA GLN A 188 -18.76 -15.15 -15.42
C GLN A 188 -20.19 -14.61 -15.54
N GLN A 189 -20.45 -13.44 -14.94
CA GLN A 189 -21.67 -12.65 -15.12
C GLN A 189 -22.96 -13.47 -14.87
N PHE A 190 -22.95 -14.32 -13.83
CA PHE A 190 -24.07 -15.21 -13.52
C PHE A 190 -25.15 -14.46 -12.75
N LYS A 191 -26.29 -14.23 -13.41
CA LYS A 191 -27.43 -13.49 -12.82
C LYS A 191 -27.03 -12.11 -12.24
N GLY A 192 -26.07 -11.46 -12.87
CA GLY A 192 -25.53 -10.15 -12.47
C GLY A 192 -24.39 -10.19 -11.45
N LEU A 193 -24.05 -11.36 -10.89
CA LEU A 193 -22.82 -11.53 -10.11
C LEU A 193 -21.62 -11.66 -11.04
N ASP A 194 -20.51 -10.98 -10.75
CA ASP A 194 -19.34 -10.94 -11.62
C ASP A 194 -18.71 -12.32 -11.85
N ILE A 195 -18.44 -13.07 -10.77
CA ILE A 195 -17.93 -14.45 -10.86
C ILE A 195 -18.63 -15.37 -9.85
N LEU A 196 -19.12 -16.51 -10.35
CA LEU A 196 -19.53 -17.66 -9.56
C LEU A 196 -18.57 -18.82 -9.78
N VAL A 197 -18.02 -19.37 -8.70
CA VAL A 197 -17.19 -20.58 -8.75
C VAL A 197 -17.85 -21.68 -7.92
N ILE A 198 -18.06 -22.85 -8.53
CA ILE A 198 -18.59 -24.04 -7.85
C ILE A 198 -17.42 -25.00 -7.64
N ILE A 199 -17.18 -25.39 -6.39
CA ILE A 199 -16.13 -26.33 -6.00
C ILE A 199 -16.79 -27.62 -5.48
N ASN A 200 -16.40 -28.76 -6.07
CA ASN A 200 -16.84 -30.10 -5.69
C ASN A 200 -18.36 -30.29 -5.62
N ASP A 201 -19.14 -29.47 -6.36
CA ASP A 201 -20.60 -29.41 -6.26
C ASP A 201 -21.13 -29.28 -4.81
N GLU A 202 -20.33 -28.67 -3.92
CA GLU A 202 -20.64 -28.48 -2.50
C GLU A 202 -20.56 -27.00 -2.08
N TYR A 203 -19.61 -26.25 -2.63
CA TYR A 203 -19.37 -24.85 -2.30
C TYR A 203 -19.63 -23.94 -3.49
N ALA A 204 -20.21 -22.76 -3.23
CA ALA A 204 -20.36 -21.68 -4.19
C ALA A 204 -19.55 -20.47 -3.69
N ILE A 205 -18.44 -20.14 -4.32
CA ILE A 205 -17.73 -18.87 -4.10
C ILE A 205 -18.38 -17.81 -4.98
N LEU A 206 -18.90 -16.76 -4.36
CA LEU A 206 -19.49 -15.62 -5.04
C LEU A 206 -18.50 -14.46 -4.97
N ILE A 207 -18.01 -13.99 -6.11
CA ILE A 207 -17.09 -12.86 -6.18
C ILE A 207 -17.83 -11.70 -6.84
N GLU A 208 -18.04 -10.64 -6.07
CA GLU A 208 -18.30 -9.31 -6.64
C GLU A 208 -16.95 -8.61 -6.71
N ASP A 209 -16.55 -8.18 -7.91
CA ASP A 209 -15.29 -7.48 -8.12
C ASP A 209 -15.55 -5.97 -8.25
N LYS A 210 -14.67 -5.16 -7.68
CA LYS A 210 -14.72 -3.70 -7.83
C LYS A 210 -13.32 -3.14 -8.00
N THR A 211 -13.20 -2.14 -8.88
CA THR A 211 -11.96 -1.37 -9.02
C THR A 211 -12.03 -0.13 -8.14
N TYR A 212 -12.58 0.97 -8.65
CA TYR A 212 -12.71 2.27 -7.97
C TYR A 212 -14.11 2.50 -7.38
N THR A 213 -15.11 1.75 -7.82
CA THR A 213 -16.52 1.95 -7.45
C THR A 213 -16.85 1.21 -6.14
N GLN A 214 -17.98 1.55 -5.53
CA GLN A 214 -18.53 0.85 -4.36
C GLN A 214 -19.79 0.07 -4.76
N ASP A 215 -20.19 -0.90 -3.94
CA ASP A 215 -21.48 -1.56 -4.13
C ASP A 215 -22.63 -0.57 -3.93
N HIS A 216 -23.73 -0.77 -4.65
CA HIS A 216 -24.91 0.07 -4.48
C HIS A 216 -26.19 -0.76 -4.60
N SER A 217 -27.32 -0.12 -4.27
CA SER A 217 -28.67 -0.64 -4.56
C SER A 217 -28.96 -2.06 -4.02
N ASN A 218 -28.39 -2.41 -2.87
CA ASN A 218 -28.51 -3.73 -2.23
C ASN A 218 -28.14 -4.91 -3.17
N GLN A 219 -27.27 -4.68 -4.16
CA GLN A 219 -26.96 -5.67 -5.20
C GLN A 219 -26.41 -6.98 -4.62
N LEU A 220 -25.55 -6.88 -3.61
CA LEU A 220 -24.91 -8.02 -2.95
C LEU A 220 -25.93 -8.99 -2.33
N ILE A 221 -26.97 -8.45 -1.66
CA ILE A 221 -28.05 -9.24 -1.06
C ILE A 221 -28.83 -9.98 -2.15
N ARG A 222 -29.13 -9.28 -3.25
CA ARG A 222 -29.84 -9.86 -4.40
C ARG A 222 -29.05 -11.02 -5.00
N TYR A 223 -27.74 -10.86 -5.22
CA TYR A 223 -26.92 -11.93 -5.80
C TYR A 223 -26.91 -13.19 -4.94
N ARG A 224 -26.80 -13.05 -3.61
CA ARG A 224 -26.88 -14.21 -2.71
C ARG A 224 -28.22 -14.94 -2.79
N ALA A 225 -29.33 -14.21 -2.86
CA ALA A 225 -30.65 -14.81 -3.02
C ALA A 225 -30.81 -15.53 -4.36
N GLU A 226 -30.23 -14.98 -5.44
CA GLU A 226 -30.24 -15.61 -6.77
C GLU A 226 -29.43 -16.92 -6.80
N ILE A 227 -28.30 -16.97 -6.09
CA ILE A 227 -27.52 -18.21 -5.92
C ILE A 227 -28.24 -19.22 -5.04
N GLU A 228 -28.81 -18.80 -3.91
CA GLU A 228 -29.60 -19.67 -3.04
C GLU A 228 -30.74 -20.36 -3.80
N THR A 229 -31.38 -19.62 -4.72
CA THR A 229 -32.46 -20.16 -5.55
C THR A 229 -31.95 -21.13 -6.61
N ALA A 230 -30.81 -20.84 -7.25
CA ALA A 230 -30.25 -21.67 -8.31
C ALA A 230 -29.52 -22.91 -7.79
N TYR A 231 -28.96 -22.82 -6.58
CA TYR A 231 -28.07 -23.78 -5.95
C TYR A 231 -28.36 -23.94 -4.45
N PRO A 232 -29.57 -24.39 -4.07
CA PRO A 232 -30.05 -24.37 -2.68
C PRO A 232 -29.26 -25.26 -1.71
N ASN A 233 -28.46 -26.20 -2.23
CA ASN A 233 -27.68 -27.12 -1.41
C ASN A 233 -26.20 -26.71 -1.30
N LEU A 234 -25.77 -25.65 -2.00
CA LEU A 234 -24.37 -25.23 -1.99
C LEU A 234 -24.10 -24.26 -0.83
N ILE A 235 -22.95 -24.45 -0.18
CA ILE A 235 -22.47 -23.57 0.88
C ILE A 235 -21.89 -22.31 0.22
N GLN A 236 -22.53 -21.15 0.42
CA GLN A 236 -22.07 -19.88 -0.13
C GLN A 236 -20.85 -19.33 0.62
N LEU A 237 -19.82 -18.91 -0.14
CA LEU A 237 -18.60 -18.25 0.32
C LEU A 237 -18.46 -16.88 -0.38
N PRO A 238 -19.28 -15.88 -0.03
CA PRO A 238 -19.28 -14.59 -0.70
C PRO A 238 -18.06 -13.73 -0.32
N ILE A 239 -17.38 -13.18 -1.34
CA ILE A 239 -16.25 -12.26 -1.19
C ILE A 239 -16.44 -11.02 -2.06
N TYR A 240 -16.04 -9.87 -1.51
CA TYR A 240 -16.05 -8.60 -2.21
C TYR A 240 -14.60 -8.23 -2.53
N TYR A 241 -14.18 -8.52 -3.76
CA TYR A 241 -12.81 -8.35 -4.21
C TYR A 241 -12.59 -6.90 -4.67
N LYS A 242 -11.72 -6.16 -3.99
CA LYS A 242 -11.50 -4.74 -4.30
C LYS A 242 -10.02 -4.35 -4.26
N ILE A 243 -9.55 -3.75 -5.36
CA ILE A 243 -8.14 -3.36 -5.53
C ILE A 243 -7.85 -1.91 -5.12
N THR A 244 -8.87 -1.07 -4.96
CA THR A 244 -8.71 0.24 -4.31
C THR A 244 -9.35 0.24 -2.93
N ASP A 245 -8.94 1.18 -2.09
CA ASP A 245 -9.45 1.29 -0.74
C ASP A 245 -10.79 2.05 -0.73
N GLN A 246 -11.59 1.83 0.31
CA GLN A 246 -12.80 2.61 0.57
C GLN A 246 -12.91 2.86 2.07
N GLY A 247 -13.53 3.98 2.45
CA GLY A 247 -13.67 4.37 3.85
C GLY A 247 -14.50 3.40 4.68
N SER A 248 -15.52 2.77 4.11
CA SER A 248 -16.39 1.84 4.84
C SER A 248 -16.76 0.61 4.04
N TYR A 249 -16.72 -0.56 4.69
CA TYR A 249 -17.22 -1.85 4.16
C TYR A 249 -18.46 -2.32 4.94
N SER A 250 -19.19 -1.42 5.61
CA SER A 250 -20.34 -1.80 6.44
C SER A 250 -21.49 -2.40 5.61
N SER A 251 -21.79 -1.84 4.43
CA SER A 251 -22.78 -2.38 3.47
C SER A 251 -22.42 -3.80 3.04
N VAL A 252 -21.17 -3.99 2.61
CA VAL A 252 -20.60 -5.27 2.17
C VAL A 252 -20.75 -6.33 3.26
N LYS A 253 -20.30 -6.02 4.48
CA LYS A 253 -20.37 -6.93 5.63
C LYS A 253 -21.82 -7.22 6.02
N SER A 254 -22.70 -6.23 5.99
CA SER A 254 -24.13 -6.40 6.30
C SER A 254 -24.85 -7.27 5.28
N ALA A 255 -24.41 -7.26 4.02
CA ALA A 255 -24.89 -8.18 2.98
C ALA A 255 -24.34 -9.63 3.14
N GLY A 256 -23.42 -9.85 4.08
CA GLY A 256 -22.79 -11.13 4.35
C GLY A 256 -21.57 -11.42 3.48
N TYR A 257 -21.04 -10.45 2.75
CA TYR A 257 -19.79 -10.58 2.00
C TYR A 257 -18.58 -10.26 2.88
N ILE A 258 -17.46 -10.93 2.62
CA ILE A 258 -16.19 -10.63 3.29
C ILE A 258 -15.30 -9.80 2.34
N PRO A 259 -14.80 -8.61 2.77
CA PRO A 259 -13.86 -7.85 1.98
C PRO A 259 -12.55 -8.61 1.72
N PHE A 260 -12.22 -8.79 0.44
CA PHE A 260 -10.94 -9.29 -0.05
C PHE A 260 -10.20 -8.12 -0.72
N ASN A 261 -9.38 -7.41 0.05
CA ASN A 261 -8.74 -6.18 -0.40
C ASN A 261 -7.41 -6.41 -1.14
N ARG A 262 -6.90 -5.34 -1.77
CA ARG A 262 -5.60 -5.31 -2.46
C ARG A 262 -4.46 -5.94 -1.65
N ARG A 263 -4.38 -5.68 -0.33
CA ARG A 263 -3.31 -6.23 0.52
C ARG A 263 -3.37 -7.76 0.62
N LYS A 264 -4.56 -8.34 0.76
CA LYS A 264 -4.73 -9.81 0.74
C LYS A 264 -4.39 -10.40 -0.63
N ALA A 265 -4.82 -9.73 -1.71
CA ALA A 265 -4.47 -10.14 -3.07
C ALA A 265 -2.97 -10.10 -3.30
N LEU A 266 -2.31 -8.99 -2.94
CA LEU A 266 -0.87 -8.84 -3.03
C LEU A 266 -0.14 -9.92 -2.24
N LYS A 267 -0.57 -10.25 -1.03
CA LYS A 267 0.03 -11.32 -0.24
C LYS A 267 0.04 -12.66 -1.02
N VAL A 268 -1.10 -13.08 -1.55
CA VAL A 268 -1.19 -14.32 -2.35
C VAL A 268 -0.30 -14.26 -3.59
N LEU A 269 -0.28 -13.12 -4.28
CA LEU A 269 0.53 -12.95 -5.48
C LEU A 269 2.04 -12.92 -5.18
N GLU A 270 2.45 -12.20 -4.13
CA GLU A 270 3.84 -12.12 -3.63
C GLU A 270 4.33 -13.51 -3.23
N ASP A 271 3.52 -14.30 -2.52
CA ASP A 271 3.83 -15.69 -2.17
C ASP A 271 4.03 -16.54 -3.44
N GLY A 272 3.19 -16.36 -4.47
CA GLY A 272 3.37 -16.98 -5.78
C GLY A 272 4.70 -16.62 -6.46
N ILE A 273 5.06 -15.33 -6.47
CA ILE A 273 6.34 -14.84 -7.00
C ILE A 273 7.52 -15.45 -6.23
N HIS A 274 7.48 -15.45 -4.89
CA HIS A 274 8.52 -16.03 -4.04
C HIS A 274 8.67 -17.55 -4.26
N ASN A 275 7.58 -18.24 -4.56
CA ASN A 275 7.55 -19.65 -4.93
C ASN A 275 7.93 -19.90 -6.41
N GLY A 276 8.28 -18.82 -7.13
CA GLY A 276 8.92 -18.86 -8.43
C GLY A 276 7.96 -18.95 -9.61
N VAL A 277 6.71 -18.48 -9.47
CA VAL A 277 5.81 -18.25 -10.62
C VAL A 277 6.46 -17.23 -11.56
N GLN A 278 6.55 -17.57 -12.84
CA GLN A 278 7.19 -16.73 -13.86
C GLN A 278 6.23 -16.30 -14.98
N ASP A 279 4.96 -16.68 -14.89
CA ASP A 279 3.95 -16.37 -15.90
C ASP A 279 3.77 -14.85 -16.06
N THR A 280 3.72 -14.40 -17.30
CA THR A 280 3.70 -12.97 -17.60
C THR A 280 2.40 -12.30 -17.23
N ILE A 281 1.26 -12.98 -17.38
CA ILE A 281 -0.06 -12.45 -17.00
C ILE A 281 -0.12 -12.32 -15.47
N PHE A 282 0.34 -13.35 -14.76
CA PHE A 282 0.46 -13.32 -13.30
C PHE A 282 1.32 -12.14 -12.80
N ILE A 283 2.53 -12.02 -13.33
CA ILE A 283 3.46 -10.97 -12.93
C ILE A 283 2.92 -9.58 -13.31
N ASP A 284 2.27 -9.42 -14.47
CA ASP A 284 1.68 -8.15 -14.87
C ASP A 284 0.57 -7.72 -13.91
N TYR A 285 -0.32 -8.64 -13.51
CA TYR A 285 -1.36 -8.32 -12.54
C TYR A 285 -0.77 -7.98 -11.17
N TYR A 286 0.22 -8.75 -10.70
CA TYR A 286 0.96 -8.44 -9.48
C TYR A 286 1.57 -7.04 -9.51
N ASN A 287 2.29 -6.70 -10.58
CA ASN A 287 2.92 -5.38 -10.73
C ASN A 287 1.89 -4.26 -10.81
N HIS A 288 0.72 -4.51 -11.42
CA HIS A 288 -0.38 -3.56 -11.45
C HIS A 288 -0.91 -3.26 -10.03
N LEU A 289 -1.18 -4.29 -9.23
CA LEU A 289 -1.59 -4.08 -7.82
C LEU A 289 -0.48 -3.44 -6.99
N LYS A 290 0.78 -3.82 -7.22
CA LYS A 290 1.93 -3.26 -6.50
C LYS A 290 2.10 -1.77 -6.80
N LYS A 291 1.87 -1.34 -8.04
CA LYS A 291 1.85 0.07 -8.41
C LYS A 291 0.78 0.84 -7.64
N ILE A 292 -0.44 0.32 -7.55
CA ILE A 292 -1.53 0.94 -6.77
C ILE A 292 -1.12 1.05 -5.30
N GLU A 293 -0.55 0.00 -4.70
CA GLU A 293 -0.08 0.04 -3.30
C GLU A 293 1.04 1.07 -3.09
N ASN A 294 1.97 1.19 -4.03
CA ASN A 294 3.04 2.19 -3.97
C ASN A 294 2.47 3.62 -4.06
N GLU A 295 1.48 3.85 -4.93
CA GLU A 295 0.79 5.14 -5.02
C GLU A 295 0.00 5.46 -3.74
N VAL A 296 -0.69 4.47 -3.17
CA VAL A 296 -1.41 4.63 -1.89
C VAL A 296 -0.47 4.91 -0.73
N THR A 297 0.72 4.30 -0.68
CA THR A 297 1.69 4.52 0.40
C THR A 297 2.65 5.69 0.17
N SER A 298 2.60 6.31 -1.01
CA SER A 298 3.51 7.40 -1.40
C SER A 298 3.42 8.64 -0.51
N PHE A 299 2.31 8.82 0.23
CA PHE A 299 2.13 9.95 1.14
C PHE A 299 3.19 9.99 2.25
N TRP A 300 3.75 8.84 2.64
CA TRP A 300 4.85 8.78 3.61
C TRP A 300 6.14 9.42 3.12
N ASN A 301 6.38 9.39 1.80
CA ASN A 301 7.70 9.62 1.23
C ASN A 301 7.73 10.72 0.16
N THR A 302 6.61 11.43 -0.02
CA THR A 302 6.51 12.55 -0.97
C THR A 302 5.95 13.79 -0.27
N PRO A 303 6.40 15.00 -0.68
CA PRO A 303 5.83 16.24 -0.16
C PRO A 303 4.34 16.33 -0.42
N ILE A 304 3.59 16.99 0.49
CA ILE A 304 2.13 17.09 0.40
C ILE A 304 1.67 17.68 -0.94
N GLU A 305 2.40 18.66 -1.51
CA GLU A 305 2.05 19.23 -2.81
C GLU A 305 2.10 18.23 -3.98
N SER A 306 2.82 17.12 -3.81
CA SER A 306 2.93 16.06 -4.81
C SER A 306 1.84 15.00 -4.68
N TRP A 307 1.05 15.02 -3.59
CA TRP A 307 0.06 13.99 -3.33
C TRP A 307 -1.08 14.03 -4.36
N ARG A 308 -1.37 12.86 -4.91
CA ARG A 308 -2.48 12.61 -5.83
C ARG A 308 -3.59 11.83 -5.13
N ALA A 309 -4.63 11.46 -5.87
CA ALA A 309 -5.82 10.80 -5.34
C ALA A 309 -5.50 9.62 -4.40
N LEU A 310 -4.70 8.65 -4.86
CA LEU A 310 -4.36 7.47 -4.05
C LEU A 310 -3.52 7.80 -2.81
N ALA A 311 -2.62 8.78 -2.88
CA ALA A 311 -1.86 9.23 -1.71
C ALA A 311 -2.77 9.83 -0.63
N TRP A 312 -3.79 10.61 -1.02
CA TRP A 312 -4.81 11.12 -0.09
C TRP A 312 -5.63 9.99 0.54
N GLN A 313 -6.01 8.97 -0.23
CA GLN A 313 -6.68 7.78 0.32
C GLN A 313 -5.78 7.08 1.36
N GLY A 314 -4.49 6.91 1.05
CA GLY A 314 -3.52 6.33 1.98
C GLY A 314 -3.38 7.09 3.28
N PHE A 315 -3.28 8.42 3.21
CA PHE A 315 -3.28 9.29 4.38
C PHE A 315 -4.54 9.09 5.24
N TYR A 316 -5.72 9.06 4.61
CA TYR A 316 -6.99 8.88 5.31
C TYR A 316 -7.18 7.48 5.90
N LEU A 317 -6.65 6.43 5.26
CA LEU A 317 -6.61 5.08 5.83
C LEU A 317 -5.79 5.04 7.12
N GLU A 318 -4.67 5.75 7.18
CA GLU A 318 -3.88 5.85 8.42
C GLU A 318 -4.61 6.66 9.48
N LEU A 319 -5.23 7.79 9.13
CA LEU A 319 -6.03 8.57 10.07
C LEU A 319 -7.18 7.75 10.67
N GLN A 320 -7.83 6.91 9.86
CA GLN A 320 -8.97 6.09 10.28
C GLN A 320 -8.61 5.05 11.35
N LYS A 321 -7.32 4.73 11.54
CA LYS A 321 -6.85 3.88 12.64
C LYS A 321 -6.93 4.59 14.00
N GLU A 322 -6.85 5.92 13.99
CA GLU A 322 -6.71 6.76 15.18
C GLU A 322 -7.92 7.67 15.42
N LEU A 323 -8.74 7.91 14.40
CA LEU A 323 -9.95 8.74 14.44
C LEU A 323 -11.16 7.92 13.99
N PRO A 324 -12.32 8.05 14.66
CA PRO A 324 -13.55 7.33 14.31
C PRO A 324 -14.27 7.97 13.11
N GLY A 325 -13.55 8.14 12.00
CA GLY A 325 -14.03 8.81 10.80
C GLY A 325 -14.29 7.88 9.63
N ASP A 326 -14.88 8.47 8.59
CA ASP A 326 -15.08 7.87 7.29
C ASP A 326 -14.53 8.80 6.21
N TRP A 327 -14.29 8.27 5.01
CA TRP A 327 -13.76 9.07 3.92
C TRP A 327 -14.26 8.60 2.57
N ASP A 328 -14.46 9.56 1.68
CA ASP A 328 -14.85 9.31 0.29
C ASP A 328 -14.54 10.53 -0.57
N TYR A 329 -14.76 10.38 -1.87
CA TYR A 329 -14.67 11.46 -2.83
C TYR A 329 -15.92 12.35 -2.80
N VAL A 330 -15.72 13.63 -2.48
CA VAL A 330 -16.77 14.64 -2.45
C VAL A 330 -16.82 15.36 -3.79
N SER A 331 -17.78 14.98 -4.64
CA SER A 331 -18.00 15.62 -5.94
C SER A 331 -18.51 17.05 -5.80
N ASN A 332 -18.00 17.97 -6.62
CA ASN A 332 -18.50 19.34 -6.75
C ASN A 332 -18.28 19.88 -8.17
N ALA A 333 -18.85 21.05 -8.47
CA ALA A 333 -18.78 21.68 -9.81
C ALA A 333 -17.36 22.03 -10.28
N SER A 334 -16.36 22.02 -9.38
CA SER A 334 -14.96 22.32 -9.67
C SER A 334 -14.08 21.07 -9.75
N GLY A 335 -14.68 19.87 -9.83
CA GLY A 335 -13.93 18.62 -9.93
C GLY A 335 -13.60 17.96 -8.60
N GLY A 336 -14.35 18.27 -7.53
CA GLY A 336 -14.36 17.49 -6.28
C GLY A 336 -13.07 17.51 -5.46
N PHE A 337 -13.04 16.70 -4.39
CA PHE A 337 -11.85 16.42 -3.57
C PHE A 337 -12.05 15.14 -2.75
N TRP A 338 -10.95 14.53 -2.29
CA TRP A 338 -11.01 13.47 -1.28
C TRP A 338 -11.23 14.08 0.10
N GLY A 339 -12.31 13.68 0.77
CA GLY A 339 -12.64 14.17 2.11
C GLY A 339 -12.61 13.06 3.17
N PHE A 340 -12.26 13.44 4.40
CA PHE A 340 -12.36 12.59 5.59
C PHE A 340 -13.20 13.32 6.62
N TRP A 341 -14.18 12.69 7.23
CA TRP A 341 -15.07 13.31 8.21
C TRP A 341 -15.32 12.43 9.43
N TRP A 342 -15.49 13.07 10.58
CA TRP A 342 -15.84 12.41 11.84
C TRP A 342 -16.65 13.36 12.71
N ASP A 343 -17.44 12.80 13.61
CA ASP A 343 -18.27 13.60 14.52
C ASP A 343 -17.40 14.34 15.53
N SER A 344 -17.82 15.54 15.93
CA SER A 344 -17.18 16.24 17.03
C SER A 344 -17.41 15.47 18.33
N SER A 345 -16.34 15.34 19.11
CA SER A 345 -16.40 14.77 20.46
C SER A 345 -17.25 15.61 21.44
N LYS A 346 -17.54 16.87 21.11
CA LYS A 346 -18.16 17.86 22.00
C LYS A 346 -19.64 18.11 21.70
N GLU A 347 -20.06 18.15 20.42
CA GLU A 347 -21.44 18.52 20.04
C GLU A 347 -21.97 17.75 18.83
N HIS A 348 -23.13 17.10 18.99
CA HIS A 348 -23.76 16.23 17.97
C HIS A 348 -24.25 16.93 16.69
N TYR A 349 -24.22 18.26 16.63
CA TYR A 349 -24.62 19.03 15.43
C TYR A 349 -23.42 19.49 14.60
N TYR A 350 -22.19 19.28 15.10
CA TYR A 350 -20.97 19.62 14.39
C TYR A 350 -20.22 18.36 14.00
N TYR A 351 -19.65 18.40 12.80
CA TYR A 351 -18.71 17.39 12.36
C TYR A 351 -17.48 18.06 11.76
N LEU A 352 -16.37 17.36 11.85
CA LEU A 352 -15.10 17.78 11.26
C LEU A 352 -14.97 17.17 9.87
N GLN A 353 -14.38 17.92 8.96
CA GLN A 353 -14.14 17.46 7.60
C GLN A 353 -12.79 17.95 7.11
N LEU A 354 -11.91 17.04 6.76
CA LEU A 354 -10.71 17.32 5.98
C LEU A 354 -11.15 17.45 4.52
N GLU A 355 -10.81 18.57 3.91
CA GLU A 355 -10.86 18.81 2.47
C GLU A 355 -9.40 18.88 2.00
N GLN A 356 -8.73 17.73 1.99
CA GLN A 356 -7.28 17.60 1.74
C GLN A 356 -6.47 18.44 2.73
N THR A 357 -5.82 19.52 2.29
CA THR A 357 -4.98 20.38 3.14
C THR A 357 -5.77 21.31 4.06
N LYS A 358 -7.11 21.30 4.00
CA LYS A 358 -7.95 22.18 4.79
C LYS A 358 -8.80 21.40 5.78
N LEU A 359 -8.71 21.73 7.06
CA LEU A 359 -9.64 21.29 8.09
C LEU A 359 -10.84 22.22 8.13
N CYS A 360 -12.06 21.67 8.10
CA CYS A 360 -13.32 22.39 8.21
C CYS A 360 -14.11 21.90 9.42
N ILE A 361 -14.67 22.83 10.19
CA ILE A 361 -15.79 22.53 11.09
C ILE A 361 -17.09 22.83 10.35
N LYS A 362 -17.96 21.84 10.31
CA LYS A 362 -19.22 21.85 9.57
C LYS A 362 -20.39 21.76 10.54
N ILE A 363 -21.51 22.37 10.15
CA ILE A 363 -22.79 22.25 10.82
C ILE A 363 -23.84 21.67 9.86
N ASP A 364 -24.67 20.75 10.35
CA ASP A 364 -25.91 20.34 9.67
C ASP A 364 -27.06 21.27 10.10
N ALA A 365 -27.60 22.03 9.14
CA ALA A 365 -28.72 22.95 9.34
C ALA A 365 -29.96 22.54 8.53
N THR A 366 -30.15 21.23 8.27
CA THR A 366 -31.27 20.68 7.47
C THR A 366 -32.62 21.19 7.99
N ASN A 367 -32.80 21.16 9.30
CA ASN A 367 -34.07 21.46 9.97
C ASN A 367 -34.15 22.90 10.51
N ALA A 368 -33.18 23.77 10.17
CA ALA A 368 -33.17 25.14 10.66
C ALA A 368 -34.12 26.03 9.85
N GLU A 369 -35.06 26.69 10.53
CA GLU A 369 -35.94 27.71 9.93
C GLU A 369 -35.14 28.87 9.32
N ASN A 370 -34.08 29.30 10.02
CA ASN A 370 -33.16 30.33 9.55
C ASN A 370 -31.70 29.84 9.62
N LYS A 371 -31.26 29.21 8.53
CA LYS A 371 -29.91 28.64 8.37
C LYS A 371 -28.81 29.69 8.56
N ALA A 372 -29.01 30.92 8.09
CA ALA A 372 -28.02 31.99 8.23
C ALA A 372 -27.81 32.39 9.69
N LYS A 373 -28.89 32.49 10.47
CA LYS A 373 -28.85 32.77 11.90
C LYS A 373 -28.10 31.65 12.65
N VAL A 374 -28.53 30.41 12.45
CA VAL A 374 -27.91 29.22 13.09
C VAL A 374 -26.43 29.12 12.75
N ARG A 375 -26.04 29.32 11.48
CA ARG A 375 -24.65 29.33 11.04
C ARG A 375 -23.83 30.43 11.75
N ASN A 376 -24.36 31.65 11.85
CA ASN A 376 -23.63 32.76 12.45
C ASN A 376 -23.44 32.56 13.95
N GLU A 377 -24.47 32.13 14.67
CA GLU A 377 -24.40 31.83 16.11
C GLU A 377 -23.39 30.70 16.39
N ALA A 378 -23.44 29.61 15.60
CA ALA A 378 -22.48 28.50 15.72
C ALA A 378 -21.05 28.94 15.38
N MET A 379 -20.86 29.74 14.33
CA MET A 379 -19.55 30.27 13.95
C MET A 379 -18.94 31.15 15.04
N GLU A 380 -19.72 32.06 15.64
CA GLU A 380 -19.23 32.91 16.74
C GLU A 380 -18.78 32.08 17.93
N LYS A 381 -19.59 31.08 18.32
CA LYS A 381 -19.28 30.15 19.40
C LYS A 381 -17.98 29.39 19.13
N VAL A 382 -17.88 28.70 17.99
CA VAL A 382 -16.71 27.88 17.62
C VAL A 382 -15.43 28.72 17.52
N LEU A 383 -15.51 29.94 16.98
CA LEU A 383 -14.35 30.82 16.89
C LEU A 383 -13.93 31.39 18.25
N SER A 384 -14.86 31.56 19.21
CA SER A 384 -14.52 31.94 20.58
C SER A 384 -13.80 30.79 21.29
N GLU A 385 -14.36 29.58 21.24
CA GLU A 385 -13.76 28.38 21.83
C GLU A 385 -12.38 28.09 21.23
N SER A 386 -12.21 28.31 19.93
CA SER A 386 -10.91 28.18 19.27
C SER A 386 -9.84 29.09 19.84
N LYS A 387 -10.19 30.30 20.29
CA LYS A 387 -9.23 31.24 20.89
C LYS A 387 -8.88 30.84 22.32
N GLU A 388 -9.84 30.31 23.05
CA GLU A 388 -9.62 29.84 24.43
C GLU A 388 -8.75 28.58 24.47
N GLN A 389 -8.82 27.74 23.43
CA GLN A 389 -8.12 26.46 23.36
C GLN A 389 -6.93 26.45 22.37
N ASP A 390 -6.55 27.62 21.84
CA ASP A 390 -5.47 27.76 20.85
C ASP A 390 -5.59 26.78 19.66
N LEU A 391 -6.80 26.66 19.09
CA LEU A 391 -7.08 25.77 17.96
C LEU A 391 -6.88 26.43 16.58
N PHE A 392 -6.51 27.71 16.56
CA PHE A 392 -6.18 28.50 15.35
C PHE A 392 -7.23 28.45 14.22
N LEU A 393 -8.50 28.22 14.55
CA LEU A 393 -9.58 28.26 13.57
C LEU A 393 -9.84 29.68 13.09
N GLN A 394 -10.17 29.78 11.81
CA GLN A 394 -10.44 31.03 11.12
C GLN A 394 -11.84 31.01 10.51
N ARG A 395 -12.37 32.21 10.29
CA ARG A 395 -13.62 32.39 9.56
C ARG A 395 -13.46 31.85 8.12
N PRO A 396 -14.43 31.08 7.58
CA PRO A 396 -14.38 30.62 6.21
C PRO A 396 -14.41 31.77 5.21
N ALA A 397 -13.70 31.61 4.09
CA ALA A 397 -13.63 32.65 3.04
C ALA A 397 -14.99 32.96 2.41
N ARG A 398 -15.91 31.99 2.39
CA ARG A 398 -17.28 32.13 1.89
C ARG A 398 -18.26 31.46 2.86
N LEU A 399 -19.38 32.11 3.12
CA LEU A 399 -20.45 31.57 3.96
C LEU A 399 -21.54 30.95 3.08
N GLY A 400 -21.76 29.65 3.23
CA GLY A 400 -22.83 28.93 2.54
C GLY A 400 -24.20 29.17 3.16
N ASN A 401 -25.26 28.81 2.44
CA ASN A 401 -26.65 28.75 2.94
C ASN A 401 -27.28 27.37 2.67
N GLY A 402 -26.43 26.36 2.51
CA GLY A 402 -26.81 25.00 2.16
C GLY A 402 -27.31 24.20 3.35
N ARG A 403 -27.59 22.91 3.11
CA ARG A 403 -27.92 21.94 4.15
C ARG A 403 -26.78 21.81 5.17
N THR A 404 -25.57 21.60 4.67
CA THR A 404 -24.33 21.59 5.46
C THR A 404 -23.49 22.82 5.11
N MET A 405 -22.86 23.42 6.12
CA MET A 405 -22.10 24.67 5.95
C MET A 405 -20.80 24.61 6.75
N THR A 406 -19.70 25.11 6.16
CA THR A 406 -18.47 25.36 6.93
C THR A 406 -18.68 26.60 7.79
N ILE A 407 -18.42 26.48 9.09
CA ILE A 407 -18.51 27.57 10.07
C ILE A 407 -17.15 28.03 10.54
N ALA A 408 -16.14 27.17 10.51
CA ALA A 408 -14.75 27.52 10.80
C ALA A 408 -13.80 26.64 9.97
N GLN A 409 -12.58 27.11 9.72
CA GLN A 409 -11.58 26.37 8.96
C GLN A 409 -10.15 26.63 9.43
N ARG A 410 -9.24 25.71 9.09
CA ARG A 410 -7.80 25.84 9.30
C ARG A 410 -7.04 25.21 8.13
N MET A 411 -5.95 25.84 7.68
CA MET A 411 -5.22 25.46 6.45
C MET A 411 -3.93 24.68 6.72
N ASP A 412 -3.44 24.67 7.95
CA ASP A 412 -2.13 24.16 8.36
C ASP A 412 -2.25 23.10 9.46
N TYR A 413 -3.29 22.26 9.37
CA TYR A 413 -3.48 21.17 10.34
C TYR A 413 -2.48 20.03 10.12
N ILE A 414 -2.07 19.79 8.87
CA ILE A 414 -1.05 18.77 8.55
C ILE A 414 0.31 19.31 8.96
N GLN A 415 0.99 18.58 9.84
CA GLN A 415 2.33 18.91 10.29
C GLN A 415 3.35 18.26 9.37
N THR A 416 4.40 18.99 9.00
CA THR A 416 5.45 18.48 8.11
C THR A 416 6.85 18.62 8.72
N THR A 417 7.75 17.81 8.22
CA THR A 417 9.21 17.96 8.39
C THR A 417 9.73 19.12 7.53
N GLU A 418 11.02 19.48 7.69
CA GLU A 418 11.68 20.51 6.88
C GLU A 418 11.67 20.19 5.38
N ASP A 419 11.69 18.90 5.02
CA ASP A 419 11.65 18.40 3.63
C ASP A 419 10.22 18.32 3.05
N GLY A 420 9.20 18.82 3.77
CA GLY A 420 7.80 18.84 3.32
C GLY A 420 7.07 17.49 3.44
N LEU A 421 7.72 16.46 4.00
CA LEU A 421 7.09 15.16 4.28
C LEU A 421 6.19 15.26 5.51
N ILE A 422 5.12 14.46 5.53
CA ILE A 422 4.18 14.41 6.66
C ILE A 422 4.85 13.94 7.97
N ASP A 423 4.55 14.64 9.05
CA ASP A 423 4.73 14.18 10.42
C ASP A 423 3.36 13.65 10.92
N MET A 424 3.15 12.33 10.77
CA MET A 424 1.84 11.72 11.02
C MET A 424 1.46 11.81 12.51
N GLU A 425 2.40 11.57 13.41
CA GLU A 425 2.15 11.61 14.86
C GLU A 425 1.71 13.01 15.30
N LYS A 426 2.43 14.06 14.88
CA LYS A 426 2.02 15.43 15.20
C LYS A 426 0.72 15.83 14.53
N THR A 427 0.49 15.38 13.29
CA THR A 427 -0.78 15.64 12.57
C THR A 427 -1.97 15.03 13.31
N ILE A 428 -1.85 13.78 13.76
CA ILE A 428 -2.91 13.09 14.52
C ILE A 428 -3.10 13.75 15.88
N ALA A 429 -2.01 14.10 16.57
CA ALA A 429 -2.08 14.82 17.85
C ALA A 429 -2.79 16.17 17.69
N GLU A 430 -2.58 16.87 16.58
CA GLU A 430 -3.28 18.12 16.27
C GLU A 430 -4.77 17.90 16.04
N LEU A 431 -5.13 16.89 15.24
CA LEU A 431 -6.52 16.56 14.94
C LEU A 431 -7.30 16.09 16.17
N LYS A 432 -6.66 15.39 17.12
CA LYS A 432 -7.27 14.92 18.37
C LYS A 432 -7.61 16.04 19.36
N LYS A 433 -7.20 17.29 19.11
CA LYS A 433 -7.59 18.44 19.94
C LYS A 433 -9.04 18.87 19.73
N TYR A 434 -9.64 18.45 18.61
CA TYR A 434 -11.02 18.74 18.23
C TYR A 434 -11.94 17.54 18.53
#